data_AF-A0A820KYE7-F1
#
_entry.id   AF-A0A820KYE7-F1
#
_cell.length_a   1.000
_cell.length_b   1.000
_cell.length_c   1.000
_cell.angle_alpha   90.00
_cell.angle_beta   90.00
_cell.angle_gamma   90.00
#
_symmetry.space_group_name_H-M   'P 1'
#
loop_
_entity.id
_entity.type
_entity.pdbx_description
1 polymer ?
#
loop_
_entity_poly.entity_id
_entity_poly.type
_entity_poly.pdbx_seq_one_letter_code
_entity_poly.pdbx_strand_id
1 'polypeptide(L)'
;RLTIIPHPPNSPDLSPCDFWLFDLIKRNLTDQSDSQSLYDAVVNFMYSLSNEEYKKTFEKWFERMQLCIDNQGDYFEHLMK
;
A
#
# COMPACT_ATOMS: atom_id res chain seq x y z
N ARG A 1 2.39 3.54 -23.97
CA ARG A 1 3.79 3.39 -23.53
C ARG A 1 3.78 3.47 -22.01
N LEU A 2 4.33 2.47 -21.32
CA LEU A 2 4.42 2.49 -19.86
C LEU A 2 5.71 3.22 -19.46
N THR A 3 5.63 4.09 -18.45
CA THR A 3 6.78 4.75 -17.84
C THR A 3 7.04 4.10 -16.50
N ILE A 4 8.26 3.61 -16.29
CA ILE A 4 8.67 3.02 -15.01
C ILE A 4 9.08 4.16 -14.09
N ILE A 5 8.45 4.24 -12.91
CA ILE A 5 8.80 5.20 -11.88
C ILE A 5 10.00 4.63 -11.10
N PRO A 6 11.07 5.42 -10.85
CA PRO A 6 12.18 4.97 -10.01
C PRO A 6 11.70 4.60 -8.61
N HIS A 7 12.21 3.50 -8.05
CA HIS A 7 11.94 3.08 -6.69
C HIS A 7 13.25 2.72 -5.98
N PRO A 8 13.56 3.34 -4.82
CA PRO A 8 14.76 3.04 -4.07
C PRO A 8 14.74 1.61 -3.50
N PRO A 9 15.90 0.95 -3.36
CA PRO A 9 15.98 -0.38 -2.76
C PRO A 9 15.60 -0.33 -1.28
N ASN A 10 14.95 -1.40 -0.79
CA ASN A 10 14.55 -1.57 0.63
C ASN A 10 13.60 -0.47 1.16
N SER A 11 12.73 0.09 0.32
CA SER A 11 11.78 1.14 0.71
C SER A 11 10.31 0.71 0.66
N PRO A 12 9.90 -0.31 1.45
CA PRO A 12 8.49 -0.71 1.54
C PRO A 12 7.61 0.43 2.09
N ASP A 13 8.20 1.32 2.89
CA ASP A 13 7.60 2.56 3.37
C ASP A 13 7.26 3.56 2.25
N LEU A 14 7.75 3.35 1.02
CA LEU A 14 7.40 4.12 -0.18
C LEU A 14 6.60 3.31 -1.21
N SER A 15 6.23 2.07 -0.92
CA SER A 15 5.45 1.20 -1.81
C SER A 15 3.99 1.15 -1.35
N PRO A 16 3.02 1.67 -2.15
CA PRO A 16 1.60 1.65 -1.77
C PRO A 16 1.04 0.25 -1.49
N CYS A 17 1.60 -0.78 -2.11
CA CYS A 17 1.20 -2.15 -1.84
C CYS A 17 1.61 -2.59 -0.42
N ASP A 18 2.84 -2.24 -0.01
CA ASP A 18 3.42 -2.66 1.25
C ASP A 18 2.90 -1.84 2.44
N PHE A 19 2.89 -0.51 2.35
CA PHE A 19 2.45 0.34 3.47
C PHE A 19 0.92 0.42 3.63
N TRP A 20 0.14 -0.02 2.63
CA TRP A 20 -1.32 0.11 2.64
C TRP A 20 -2.05 -1.15 2.17
N LEU A 21 -1.90 -1.57 0.91
CA LEU A 21 -2.85 -2.52 0.30
C LEU A 21 -2.88 -3.89 0.99
N PHE A 22 -1.71 -4.50 1.22
CA PHE A 22 -1.64 -5.84 1.79
C PHE A 22 -2.18 -5.89 3.21
N ASP A 23 -1.86 -4.85 3.97
CA ASP A 23 -2.35 -4.65 5.32
C ASP A 23 -3.86 -4.43 5.34
N LEU A 24 -4.39 -3.62 4.42
CA LEU A 24 -5.82 -3.39 4.28
C LEU A 24 -6.58 -4.69 3.98
N ILE A 25 -6.07 -5.50 3.03
CA ILE A 25 -6.64 -6.81 2.71
C ILE A 25 -6.62 -7.71 3.95
N LYS A 26 -5.47 -7.88 4.60
CA LYS A 26 -5.34 -8.77 5.77
C LYS A 26 -6.26 -8.38 6.93
N ARG A 27 -6.50 -7.09 7.14
CA ARG A 27 -7.40 -6.60 8.21
C ARG A 27 -8.89 -6.83 7.92
N ASN A 28 -9.26 -6.98 6.64
CA ASN A 28 -10.67 -7.10 6.22
C ASN A 28 -11.05 -8.51 5.74
N LEU A 29 -10.08 -9.42 5.60
CA LEU A 29 -10.32 -10.81 5.27
C LEU A 29 -10.22 -11.68 6.52
N THR A 30 -11.07 -12.70 6.57
CA THR A 30 -10.93 -13.82 7.52
C THR A 30 -10.07 -14.92 6.93
N ASP A 31 -9.69 -15.89 7.76
CA ASP A 31 -9.07 -17.12 7.28
C ASP A 31 -9.98 -17.82 6.25
N GLN A 32 -9.35 -18.38 5.22
CA GLN A 32 -10.00 -19.10 4.13
C GLN A 32 -9.51 -20.55 4.13
N SER A 33 -10.34 -21.47 3.66
CA SER A 33 -10.06 -22.91 3.74
C SER A 33 -9.01 -23.40 2.75
N ASP A 34 -8.83 -22.67 1.65
CA ASP A 34 -7.99 -23.07 0.52
C ASP A 34 -7.58 -21.86 -0.33
N SER A 35 -6.72 -22.11 -1.33
CA SER A 35 -6.20 -21.05 -2.19
C SER A 35 -7.27 -20.42 -3.11
N GLN A 36 -8.31 -21.16 -3.50
CA GLN A 36 -9.34 -20.65 -4.40
C GLN A 36 -10.28 -19.71 -3.63
N SER A 37 -10.73 -20.12 -2.45
CA SER A 37 -11.52 -19.25 -1.56
C SER A 37 -10.75 -18.00 -1.15
N LEU A 38 -9.44 -18.11 -0.90
CA LEU A 38 -8.58 -16.94 -0.66
C LEU A 38 -8.52 -16.00 -1.87
N TYR A 39 -8.32 -16.54 -3.07
CA TYR A 39 -8.29 -15.74 -4.29
C TYR A 39 -9.62 -14.97 -4.48
N ASP A 40 -10.75 -15.67 -4.37
CA ASP A 40 -12.08 -15.07 -4.55
C ASP A 40 -12.36 -14.01 -3.48
N ALA A 41 -11.98 -14.25 -2.22
CA ALA A 41 -12.12 -13.29 -1.14
C ALA A 41 -11.30 -12.01 -1.39
N VAL A 42 -10.04 -12.14 -1.80
CA VAL A 42 -9.17 -11.00 -2.12
C VAL A 42 -9.74 -10.22 -3.31
N VAL A 43 -10.13 -10.90 -4.38
CA VAL A 43 -10.67 -10.26 -5.58
C VAL A 43 -11.97 -9.50 -5.27
N ASN A 44 -12.90 -10.12 -4.54
CA ASN A 44 -14.15 -9.47 -4.15
C ASN A 44 -13.91 -8.26 -3.25
N PHE A 45 -12.98 -8.36 -2.30
CA PHE A 45 -12.61 -7.22 -1.46
C PHE A 45 -12.01 -6.08 -2.30
N MET A 46 -11.10 -6.38 -3.22
CA MET A 46 -10.49 -5.40 -4.11
C MET A 46 -11.52 -4.68 -4.98
N TYR A 47 -12.54 -5.39 -5.49
CA TYR A 47 -13.65 -4.80 -6.24
C TYR A 47 -14.60 -3.96 -5.38
N SER A 48 -14.63 -4.17 -4.07
CA SER A 48 -15.42 -3.36 -3.15
C SER A 48 -14.78 -2.00 -2.81
N LEU A 49 -13.46 -1.85 -3.04
CA LEU A 49 -12.74 -0.62 -2.76
C LEU A 49 -13.20 0.50 -3.69
N SER A 50 -13.51 1.66 -3.11
CA SER A 50 -13.89 2.85 -3.87
C SER A 50 -12.67 3.50 -4.53
N ASN A 51 -12.88 4.22 -5.63
CA ASN A 51 -11.83 5.04 -6.25
C ASN A 51 -11.25 6.09 -5.27
N GLU A 52 -12.02 6.51 -4.27
CA GLU A 52 -11.58 7.46 -3.25
C GLU A 52 -10.51 6.86 -2.33
N GLU A 53 -10.62 5.59 -1.96
CA GLU A 53 -9.60 4.89 -1.16
C GLU A 53 -8.25 4.83 -1.88
N TYR A 54 -8.27 4.53 -3.18
CA TYR A 54 -7.04 4.58 -4.00
C TYR A 54 -6.48 5.98 -4.06
N LYS A 55 -7.32 6.99 -4.35
CA LYS A 55 -6.87 8.39 -4.44
C LYS A 55 -6.21 8.87 -3.15
N LYS A 56 -6.84 8.60 -2.00
CA LYS A 56 -6.30 8.93 -0.68
C LYS A 56 -4.94 8.27 -0.43
N THR A 57 -4.76 7.03 -0.90
CA THR A 57 -3.46 6.34 -0.79
C THR A 57 -2.39 7.00 -1.65
N PHE A 58 -2.72 7.41 -2.87
CA PHE A 58 -1.77 8.14 -3.73
C PHE A 58 -1.42 9.52 -3.15
N GLU A 59 -2.38 10.22 -2.52
CA GLU A 59 -2.09 11.45 -1.76
C GLU A 59 -1.13 11.17 -0.60
N LYS A 60 -1.38 10.10 0.17
CA LYS A 60 -0.49 9.64 1.25
C LYS A 60 0.91 9.29 0.74
N TRP A 61 1.01 8.73 -0.47
CA TRP A 61 2.29 8.39 -1.08
C TRP A 61 3.17 9.63 -1.28
N PHE A 62 2.59 10.76 -1.69
CA PHE A 62 3.32 12.03 -1.77
C PHE A 62 3.79 12.53 -0.40
N GLU A 63 2.95 12.44 0.63
CA GLU A 63 3.34 12.78 2.00
C GLU A 63 4.51 11.93 2.50
N ARG A 64 4.47 10.61 2.23
CA ARG A 64 5.52 9.66 2.62
C ARG A 64 6.84 9.93 1.88
N MET A 65 6.77 10.27 0.59
CA MET A 65 7.96 10.71 -0.16
C MET A 65 8.55 11.99 0.43
N GLN A 66 7.73 12.96 0.84
CA GLN A 66 8.21 14.17 1.47
C GLN A 66 8.88 13.89 2.83
N LEU A 67 8.29 13.02 3.66
CA LEU A 67 8.89 12.59 4.92
C LEU A 67 10.25 11.91 4.72
N CYS A 68 10.39 11.08 3.68
CA CYS A 68 11.67 10.48 3.31
C CYS A 68 12.72 11.56 2.98
N ILE A 69 12.35 12.58 2.19
CA ILE A 69 13.24 13.70 1.85
C ILE A 69 13.63 14.48 3.10
N ASP A 70 12.66 14.84 3.94
CA ASP A 70 12.87 15.61 5.17
C ASP A 70 13.75 14.84 6.17
N ASN A 71 13.65 13.51 6.18
CA ASN A 71 14.46 12.60 6.97
C ASN A 71 15.73 12.12 6.25
N GLN A 72 16.15 12.81 5.19
CA GLN A 72 17.41 12.57 4.46
C GLN A 72 17.58 11.12 3.94
N GLY A 73 16.48 10.45 3.62
CA GLY A 73 16.45 9.07 3.11
C GLY A 73 16.34 7.99 4.18
N ASP A 74 16.36 8.34 5.48
CA ASP A 74 16.15 7.39 6.57
C ASP A 74 14.66 7.04 6.74
N TYR A 75 14.39 5.85 7.31
CA TYR A 75 13.02 5.41 7.61
C TYR A 75 12.28 6.38 8.54
N PHE A 76 11.08 6.78 8.15
CA PHE A 76 10.30 7.83 8.80
C PHE A 76 9.01 7.34 9.44
N GLU A 77 8.68 6.04 9.39
CA GLU A 77 7.39 5.53 9.87
C GLU A 77 7.16 5.84 11.37
N HIS A 78 8.23 5.86 12.17
CA HIS A 78 8.18 6.25 13.57
C HIS A 78 7.79 7.73 13.83
N LEU A 79 7.83 8.57 12.79
CA LEU A 79 7.40 9.97 12.81
C LEU A 79 5.93 10.14 12.41
N MET A 80 5.32 9.10 11.84
CA MET A 80 3.91 9.10 11.45
C MET A 80 3.05 8.79 12.68
N LYS A 81 2.11 9.69 12.99
CA LYS A 81 1.10 9.48 14.05
C LYS A 81 -0.09 8.68 13.54
#